data_AF-A0A645D8Q5-F1
#
_entry.id   AF-A0A645D8Q5-F1
#
_cell.length_a   1.000
_cell.length_b   1.000
_cell.length_c   1.000
_cell.angle_alpha   90.00
_cell.angle_beta   90.00
_cell.angle_gamma   90.00
#
_symmetry.space_group_name_H-M   'P 1'
#
loop_
_entity.id
_entity.type
_entity.pdbx_description
1 polymer ?
#
loop_
_entity_poly.entity_id
_entity_poly.type
_entity_poly.pdbx_seq_one_letter_code
_entity_poly.pdbx_strand_id
1 'polypeptide(L)'
;MVFDSSRDLFEVARNFVAFFAHESCGFCTPCRVGTSLLLKAMNKLADGHGAKTDLADIEWIDRLLKNASHCGLGSAAPNPVMDTLLKFRPAYERRLKSLDFAPAFNLDDALAAARRASGRDDAAAHFSADHAPR
;
A
#
# COMPACT_ATOMS: atom_id res chain seq x y z
N MET A 1 7.43 12.76 19.41
CA MET A 1 8.57 11.96 18.89
C MET A 1 9.44 12.88 18.07
N VAL A 2 10.77 12.77 18.17
CA VAL A 2 11.72 13.52 17.33
C VAL A 2 12.43 12.51 16.44
N PHE A 3 12.50 12.77 15.13
CA PHE A 3 13.19 11.95 14.15
C PHE A 3 14.31 12.78 13.52
N ASP A 4 15.52 12.22 13.47
CA ASP A 4 16.65 12.81 12.76
C ASP A 4 16.67 12.35 11.28
N SER A 5 17.69 12.75 10.53
CA SER A 5 17.84 12.40 9.11
C SER A 5 18.17 10.93 8.84
N SER A 6 18.42 10.10 9.87
CA SER A 6 18.64 8.67 9.69
C SER A 6 17.34 7.88 9.48
N ARG A 7 16.19 8.53 9.68
CA ARG A 7 14.86 7.89 9.61
C ARG A 7 14.16 8.14 8.29
N ASP A 8 13.59 7.08 7.74
CA ASP A 8 12.68 7.18 6.59
C ASP A 8 11.26 7.50 7.08
N LEU A 9 10.79 8.72 6.81
CA LEU A 9 9.47 9.16 7.25
C LEU A 9 8.31 8.44 6.54
N PHE A 10 8.56 7.82 5.38
CA PHE A 10 7.58 6.90 4.78
C PHE A 10 7.40 5.65 5.66
N GLU A 11 8.49 5.06 6.14
CA GLU A 11 8.43 3.87 7.02
C GLU A 11 7.82 4.21 8.38
N VAL A 12 8.10 5.40 8.90
CA VAL A 12 7.44 5.91 10.11
C VAL A 12 5.91 5.97 9.91
N ALA A 13 5.45 6.57 8.82
CA ALA A 13 4.02 6.64 8.52
C ALA A 13 3.41 5.24 8.32
N ARG A 14 4.10 4.35 7.61
CA ARG A 14 3.68 2.95 7.41
C ARG A 14 3.50 2.21 8.74
N ASN A 15 4.42 2.39 9.69
CA ASN A 15 4.32 1.79 11.01
C ASN A 15 3.10 2.29 11.78
N PHE A 16 2.77 3.59 11.71
CA PHE A 16 1.55 4.11 12.35
C PHE A 16 0.28 3.55 11.71
N VAL A 17 0.23 3.44 10.38
CA VAL A 17 -0.92 2.84 9.71
C VAL A 17 -1.07 1.36 10.08
N ALA A 18 0.05 0.63 10.19
CA ALA A 18 0.03 -0.76 10.65
C ALA A 18 -0.58 -0.88 12.06
N PHE A 19 -0.20 0.02 12.96
CA PHE A 19 -0.81 0.12 14.29
C PHE A 19 -2.31 0.40 14.20
N PHE A 20 -2.76 1.39 13.43
CA PHE A 20 -4.19 1.70 13.31
C PHE A 20 -5.02 0.57 12.69
N ALA A 21 -4.45 -0.15 11.72
CA ALA A 21 -5.11 -1.31 11.14
C ALA A 21 -5.24 -2.45 12.16
N HIS A 22 -4.22 -2.65 13.01
CA HIS A 22 -4.23 -3.66 14.07
C HIS A 22 -5.19 -3.30 15.22
N GLU A 23 -5.19 -2.04 15.66
CA GLU A 23 -5.97 -1.54 16.80
C GLU A 23 -7.39 -1.08 16.43
N SER A 24 -7.77 -1.19 15.16
CA SER A 24 -9.15 -0.92 14.75
C SER A 24 -10.08 -1.90 15.47
N CYS A 25 -11.05 -1.38 16.25
CA CYS A 25 -12.05 -2.19 16.95
C CYS A 25 -12.98 -3.00 16.01
N GLY A 26 -12.95 -2.72 14.71
CA GLY A 26 -13.68 -3.49 13.70
C GLY A 26 -15.18 -3.20 13.64
N PHE A 27 -15.70 -2.20 14.37
CA PHE A 27 -17.14 -1.93 14.41
C PHE A 27 -17.69 -1.35 13.10
N CYS A 28 -17.25 -0.14 12.71
CA CYS A 28 -17.75 0.52 11.50
C CYS A 28 -16.95 0.11 10.25
N THR A 29 -17.66 -0.14 9.14
CA THR A 29 -17.07 -0.55 7.86
C THR A 29 -15.94 0.36 7.34
N PRO A 30 -16.08 1.70 7.30
CA PRO A 30 -15.02 2.55 6.76
C PRO A 30 -13.72 2.43 7.56
N CYS A 31 -13.77 2.38 8.89
CA CYS A 31 -12.58 2.17 9.70
C CYS A 31 -12.02 0.75 9.57
N ARG A 32 -12.87 -0.29 9.72
CA ARG A 32 -12.45 -1.70 9.66
C ARG A 32 -11.75 -2.04 8.35
N VAL A 33 -12.32 -1.61 7.22
CA VAL A 33 -11.81 -1.94 5.89
C VAL A 33 -10.80 -0.88 5.41
N GLY A 34 -11.09 0.41 5.62
CA GLY A 34 -10.27 1.50 5.13
C GLY A 34 -8.86 1.52 5.73
N THR A 35 -8.71 1.23 7.03
CA THR A 35 -7.37 1.12 7.66
C THR A 35 -6.56 -0.04 7.07
N SER A 36 -7.20 -1.17 6.80
CA SER A 36 -6.58 -2.32 6.12
C SER A 36 -6.19 -2.00 4.67
N LEU A 37 -7.03 -1.28 3.94
CA LEU A 37 -6.73 -0.83 2.58
C LEU A 37 -5.55 0.16 2.55
N LEU A 38 -5.54 1.11 3.49
CA LEU A 38 -4.44 2.07 3.61
C LEU A 38 -3.11 1.37 3.90
N LEU A 39 -3.11 0.37 4.81
CA LEU A 39 -1.93 -0.43 5.09
C LEU A 39 -1.45 -1.21 3.85
N LYS A 40 -2.38 -1.82 3.11
CA LYS A 40 -2.06 -2.57 1.88
C LYS A 40 -1.45 -1.67 0.82
N ALA A 41 -1.99 -0.46 0.63
CA ALA A 41 -1.41 0.53 -0.28
C ALA A 41 0.01 0.92 0.17
N MET A 42 0.20 1.25 1.44
CA MET A 42 1.53 1.59 1.98
C MET A 42 2.53 0.43 1.84
N ASN A 43 2.12 -0.82 2.05
CA ASN A 43 2.97 -1.99 1.85
C ASN A 43 3.34 -2.19 0.38
N LYS A 44 2.37 -2.04 -0.54
CA LYS A 44 2.64 -2.10 -1.99
C LYS A 44 3.70 -1.07 -2.42
N LEU A 45 3.61 0.16 -1.90
CA LEU A 45 4.66 1.16 -2.13
C LEU A 45 6.00 0.74 -1.50
N ALA A 46 6.00 0.21 -0.27
CA ALA A 46 7.21 -0.23 0.41
C ALA A 46 7.94 -1.35 -0.33
N ASP A 47 7.20 -2.29 -0.91
CA ASP A 47 7.72 -3.42 -1.69
C ASP A 47 8.21 -2.98 -3.09
N GLY A 48 8.16 -1.67 -3.38
CA GLY A 48 8.57 -1.11 -4.65
C GLY A 48 7.61 -1.49 -5.78
N HIS A 49 6.34 -1.74 -5.49
CA HIS A 49 5.31 -2.02 -6.49
C HIS A 49 4.34 -0.83 -6.64
N GLY A 50 4.73 0.37 -6.22
CA GLY A 50 3.87 1.54 -6.26
C GLY A 50 3.60 2.04 -7.67
N ALA A 51 2.39 2.52 -7.89
CA ALA A 51 1.96 3.27 -9.06
C ALA A 51 1.32 4.61 -8.66
N LYS A 52 1.21 5.55 -9.59
CA LYS A 52 0.56 6.85 -9.33
C LYS A 52 -0.90 6.69 -8.88
N THR A 53 -1.59 5.68 -9.39
CA THR A 53 -2.96 5.31 -8.99
C THR A 53 -3.06 4.97 -7.51
N ASP A 54 -2.04 4.34 -6.92
CA ASP A 54 -2.05 4.00 -5.49
C ASP A 54 -2.05 5.25 -4.60
N LEU A 55 -1.42 6.35 -5.03
CA LEU A 55 -1.48 7.62 -4.30
C LEU A 55 -2.88 8.24 -4.36
N ALA A 56 -3.56 8.13 -5.50
CA ALA A 56 -4.94 8.58 -5.64
C ALA A 56 -5.90 7.74 -4.77
N ASP A 57 -5.66 6.43 -4.68
CA ASP A 57 -6.40 5.54 -3.79
C ASP A 57 -6.19 5.90 -2.32
N ILE A 58 -4.95 6.20 -1.91
CA ILE A 58 -4.62 6.68 -0.55
C ILE A 58 -5.42 7.95 -0.22
N GLU A 59 -5.46 8.93 -1.13
CA GLU A 59 -6.24 10.16 -0.93
C GLU A 59 -7.75 9.91 -0.87
N TRP A 60 -8.26 8.94 -1.62
CA TRP A 60 -9.66 8.54 -1.54
C TRP A 60 -9.98 7.87 -0.21
N ILE A 61 -9.11 6.97 0.26
CA ILE A 61 -9.24 6.30 1.56
C ILE A 61 -9.20 7.32 2.70
N ASP A 62 -8.33 8.33 2.62
CA ASP A 62 -8.30 9.45 3.59
C ASP A 62 -9.67 10.13 3.74
N ARG A 63 -10.28 10.51 2.61
CA ARG A 63 -11.62 11.14 2.61
C ARG A 63 -12.68 10.21 3.17
N LEU A 64 -12.65 8.93 2.83
CA LEU A 64 -13.58 7.93 3.36
C LEU A 64 -13.46 7.81 4.88
N LEU A 65 -12.23 7.64 5.37
CA LEU A 65 -11.95 7.47 6.79
C LEU A 65 -12.34 8.70 7.61
N LYS A 66 -12.03 9.90 7.13
CA LYS A 66 -12.35 11.15 7.84
C LYS A 66 -13.86 11.41 7.93
N ASN A 67 -14.60 11.13 6.85
CA ASN A 67 -16.01 11.55 6.74
C ASN A 67 -17.02 10.49 7.19
N ALA A 68 -16.66 9.20 7.16
CA ALA A 68 -17.62 8.12 7.39
C ALA A 68 -17.32 7.27 8.64
N SER A 69 -16.18 7.48 9.31
CA SER A 69 -15.85 6.71 10.51
C SER A 69 -16.74 7.08 11.70
N HIS A 70 -17.14 6.07 12.46
CA HIS A 70 -18.01 6.24 13.62
C HIS A 70 -17.33 6.95 14.80
N CYS A 71 -16.02 6.77 14.99
CA CYS A 71 -15.26 7.39 16.07
C CYS A 71 -13.94 8.00 15.57
N GLY A 72 -13.27 8.76 16.44
CA GLY A 72 -12.06 9.51 16.10
C GLY A 72 -10.85 8.66 15.68
N LEU A 73 -10.81 7.37 16.01
CA LEU A 73 -9.71 6.48 15.57
C LEU A 73 -9.68 6.39 14.05
N GLY A 74 -10.84 6.15 13.42
CA GLY A 74 -10.92 6.03 11.97
C GLY A 74 -10.50 7.33 11.25
N SER A 75 -10.98 8.47 11.74
CA SER A 75 -10.60 9.78 11.18
C SER A 75 -9.13 10.15 11.42
N ALA A 76 -8.50 9.61 12.48
CA ALA A 76 -7.08 9.85 12.80
C ALA A 76 -6.12 8.93 12.03
N ALA A 77 -6.57 7.73 11.66
CA ALA A 77 -5.74 6.71 11.02
C ALA A 77 -4.99 7.15 9.75
N PRO A 78 -5.56 7.97 8.83
CA PRO A 78 -4.83 8.39 7.64
C PRO A 78 -3.87 9.57 7.87
N ASN A 79 -3.96 10.27 9.00
CA ASN A 79 -3.19 11.50 9.25
C ASN A 79 -1.68 11.33 9.09
N PRO A 80 -1.04 10.26 9.62
CA PRO A 80 0.39 10.07 9.46
C PRO A 80 0.82 10.04 8.00
N VAL A 81 0.04 9.37 7.13
CA VAL A 81 0.33 9.27 5.68
C VAL A 81 0.12 10.61 5.00
N MET A 82 -0.99 11.29 5.29
CA MET A 82 -1.29 12.56 4.62
C MET A 82 -0.28 13.65 4.99
N ASP A 83 0.13 13.71 6.26
CA ASP A 83 1.12 14.67 6.73
C ASP A 83 2.50 14.42 6.09
N THR A 84 2.93 13.16 6.00
CA THR A 84 4.21 12.82 5.40
C THR A 84 4.18 12.89 3.88
N LEU A 85 3.06 12.58 3.24
CA LEU A 85 2.89 12.76 1.80
C LEU A 85 2.95 14.24 1.43
N LEU A 86 2.37 15.13 2.25
CA LEU A 86 2.42 16.57 2.03
C LEU A 86 3.84 17.15 2.21
N LYS A 87 4.53 16.77 3.29
CA LYS A 87 5.82 17.37 3.68
C LYS A 87 7.05 16.66 3.10
N PHE A 88 6.91 15.38 2.78
CA PHE A 88 8.00 14.48 2.34
C PHE A 88 7.59 13.68 1.11
N ARG A 89 6.88 14.32 0.17
CA ARG A 89 6.45 13.73 -1.11
C ARG A 89 7.53 12.91 -1.85
N PRO A 90 8.81 13.36 -1.93
CA PRO A 90 9.86 12.55 -2.55
C PRO A 90 10.07 11.17 -1.91
N ALA A 91 9.69 10.98 -0.64
CA ALA A 91 9.76 9.69 0.03
C ALA A 91 8.76 8.66 -0.49
N TYR A 92 7.65 9.13 -1.07
CA TYR A 92 6.66 8.30 -1.74
C TYR A 92 7.01 8.11 -3.21
N GLU A 93 7.38 9.19 -3.91
CA GLU A 93 7.62 9.16 -5.35
C GLU A 93 8.78 8.23 -5.75
N ARG A 94 9.83 8.13 -4.92
CA ARG A 94 10.94 7.19 -5.16
C ARG A 94 10.55 5.70 -5.12
N ARG A 95 9.33 5.38 -4.67
CA ARG A 95 8.78 4.02 -4.57
C ARG A 95 7.80 3.69 -5.71
N LEU A 96 7.57 4.63 -6.62
CA LEU A 96 6.71 4.44 -7.78
C LEU A 96 7.51 3.82 -8.94
N LYS A 97 7.03 2.71 -9.49
CA LYS A 97 7.60 2.05 -10.68
C LYS A 97 6.81 2.29 -11.96
N SER A 98 5.53 2.67 -11.83
CA SER A 98 4.63 2.90 -12.96
C SER A 98 3.85 4.20 -12.77
N LEU A 99 3.57 4.88 -13.89
CA LEU A 99 2.68 6.04 -13.89
C LEU A 99 1.21 5.65 -13.92
N ASP A 100 0.90 4.42 -14.30
CA ASP A 100 -0.47 3.93 -14.47
C ASP A 100 -0.81 2.87 -13.43
N PHE A 101 -0.40 1.61 -13.65
CA PHE A 101 -0.66 0.50 -12.74
C PHE A 101 0.57 -0.39 -12.56
N ALA A 102 0.65 -1.01 -11.38
CA ALA A 102 1.59 -2.08 -11.08
C ALA A 102 0.90 -3.13 -10.19
N PRO A 103 1.08 -4.44 -10.46
CA PRO A 103 0.58 -5.49 -9.58
C PRO A 103 1.18 -5.39 -8.18
N ALA A 104 0.38 -5.65 -7.14
CA ALA A 104 0.83 -5.58 -5.75
C ALA A 104 1.69 -6.79 -5.30
N PHE A 105 1.81 -7.81 -6.15
CA PHE A 105 2.55 -9.04 -5.89
C PHE A 105 3.26 -9.50 -7.16
N ASN A 106 4.26 -10.37 -7.02
CA ASN A 106 4.97 -10.93 -8.15
C ASN A 106 4.08 -11.94 -8.91
N LEU A 107 3.73 -11.59 -10.15
CA LEU A 107 2.88 -12.41 -11.01
C LEU A 107 3.52 -13.76 -11.34
N ASP A 108 4.84 -13.80 -11.53
CA ASP A 108 5.53 -15.06 -11.82
C ASP A 108 5.45 -15.97 -10.60
N ASP A 109 5.84 -15.47 -9.41
CA ASP A 109 5.81 -16.25 -8.17
C ASP A 109 4.42 -16.81 -7.86
N ALA A 110 3.35 -16.10 -8.23
CA ALA A 110 1.97 -16.58 -8.08
C ALA A 110 1.69 -17.88 -8.87
N LEU A 111 2.42 -18.15 -9.96
CA LEU A 111 2.32 -19.38 -10.74
C LEU A 111 3.09 -20.56 -10.15
N ALA A 112 3.92 -20.35 -9.11
CA ALA A 112 4.83 -21.37 -8.62
C ALA A 112 4.12 -22.65 -8.15
N ALA A 113 2.92 -22.54 -7.56
CA ALA A 113 2.13 -23.71 -7.15
C ALA A 113 1.64 -24.53 -8.36
N ALA A 114 1.18 -23.85 -9.42
CA ALA A 114 0.70 -24.50 -10.63
C ALA A 114 1.85 -25.17 -11.41
N ARG A 115 3.02 -24.53 -11.48
CA ARG A 115 4.24 -25.11 -12.06
C ARG A 115 4.62 -26.41 -11.35
N ARG A 116 4.68 -26.40 -10.01
CA ARG A 116 4.94 -27.61 -9.22
C ARG A 116 3.94 -28.73 -9.45
N ALA A 117 2.64 -28.40 -9.54
CA ALA A 117 1.59 -29.40 -9.73
C ALA A 117 1.60 -30.02 -11.13
N SER A 118 1.94 -29.25 -12.16
CA SER A 118 1.95 -29.69 -13.55
C SER A 118 3.31 -30.23 -14.03
N GLY A 119 4.38 -29.99 -13.27
CA GLY A 119 5.75 -30.31 -13.68
C GLY A 119 6.27 -29.44 -14.84
N ARG A 120 5.63 -28.30 -15.10
CA ARG A 120 6.00 -27.39 -16.19
C ARG A 120 6.97 -26.31 -15.74
N ASP A 121 8.00 -26.07 -16.55
CA ASP A 121 8.99 -24.99 -16.40
C ASP A 121 9.35 -24.36 -17.77
N ASP A 122 8.48 -24.56 -18.77
CA ASP A 122 8.64 -23.95 -20.09
C ASP A 122 8.33 -22.45 -20.05
N ALA A 123 8.79 -21.69 -21.06
CA ALA A 123 8.60 -20.24 -21.08
C ALA A 123 7.13 -19.80 -20.99
N ALA A 124 6.17 -20.61 -21.45
CA ALA A 124 4.74 -20.30 -21.35
C ALA A 124 4.17 -20.59 -19.93
N ALA A 125 4.96 -21.13 -19.01
CA ALA A 125 4.63 -21.31 -17.61
C ALA A 125 5.11 -20.14 -16.72
N HIS A 126 5.76 -19.13 -17.31
CA HIS A 126 6.30 -17.95 -16.62
C HIS A 126 5.70 -16.65 -17.15
N PHE A 127 5.59 -15.65 -16.27
CA PHE A 127 5.33 -14.27 -16.68
C PHE A 127 6.67 -13.57 -16.96
N SER A 128 6.88 -13.16 -18.21
CA SER A 128 8.03 -12.33 -18.60
C SER A 128 7.74 -10.85 -18.35
N ALA A 129 8.79 -10.06 -18.10
CA ALA A 129 8.71 -8.62 -17.86
C ALA A 129 8.03 -7.83 -19.00
N ASP A 130 8.04 -8.37 -20.23
CA ASP A 130 7.39 -7.79 -21.41
C ASP A 130 5.84 -7.86 -21.38
N HIS A 131 5.27 -8.63 -20.45
CA HIS A 131 3.81 -8.76 -20.28
C HIS A 131 3.24 -7.89 -19.15
N ALA A 132 4.02 -6.94 -18.60
CA ALA A 132 3.49 -5.96 -17.68
C ALA A 132 2.38 -5.16 -18.38
N PRO A 133 1.18 -5.01 -17.79
CA PRO A 133 0.12 -4.20 -18.39
C PRO A 133 0.67 -2.79 -18.59
N ARG A 134 0.60 -2.30 -19.84
CA ARG A 134 0.92 -0.91 -20.17
C ARG A 134 0.05 0.04 -19.36
#